data_AF-A0AAE1ZHB2-F1
#
_entry.id   AF-A0AAE1ZHB2-F1
#
_cell.length_a   1.000
_cell.length_b   1.000
_cell.length_c   1.000
_cell.angle_alpha   90.00
_cell.angle_beta   90.00
_cell.angle_gamma   90.00
#
_symmetry.space_group_name_H-M   'P 1'
#
loop_
_entity.id
_entity.type
_entity.pdbx_description
1 polymer ?
#
loop_
_entity_poly.entity_id
_entity_poly.type
_entity_poly.pdbx_seq_one_letter_code
_entity_poly.pdbx_strand_id
1 'polypeptide(L)'
;MIAHWLPCKINADGIKVISNHMLPVTLNAESDTPNSHVLASNFRGRPLRGVELSFPDIYSPVIVHHSGIISDDSPEPVTFGAKLDKVFLWNLSASPSYSDPIPLSLTWVHLAEVLHSSS
;
A
#
# COMPACT_ATOMS: atom_id res chain seq x y z
N MET A 1 -6.16 -7.22 7.99
CA MET A 1 -4.87 -7.59 7.35
C MET A 1 -4.07 -6.33 7.02
N ILE A 2 -2.74 -6.37 7.12
CA ILE A 2 -1.86 -5.22 6.83
C ILE A 2 -1.03 -5.49 5.58
N ALA A 3 -0.87 -4.49 4.71
CA ALA A 3 0.03 -4.54 3.56
C ALA A 3 1.19 -3.53 3.70
N HIS A 4 2.34 -3.89 3.12
CA HIS A 4 3.53 -3.04 3.07
C HIS A 4 3.95 -2.85 1.61
N TRP A 5 3.97 -1.60 1.14
CA TRP A 5 4.51 -1.22 -0.16
C TRP A 5 5.99 -0.88 -0.02
N LEU A 6 6.87 -1.75 -0.51
CA LEU A 6 8.32 -1.62 -0.35
C LEU A 6 8.97 -0.88 -1.53
N PRO A 7 10.06 -0.13 -1.31
CA PRO A 7 10.78 0.59 -2.36
C PRO A 7 11.76 -0.33 -3.09
N CYS A 8 11.35 -1.58 -3.36
CA CYS A 8 12.14 -2.57 -4.06
C CYS A 8 11.27 -3.64 -4.70
N LYS A 9 11.82 -4.30 -5.72
CA LYS A 9 11.23 -5.50 -6.33
C LYS A 9 11.76 -6.74 -5.61
N ILE A 10 10.85 -7.60 -5.16
CA ILE A 10 11.17 -8.94 -4.64
C ILE A 10 10.82 -9.93 -5.75
N ASN A 11 11.81 -10.65 -6.26
CA ASN A 11 11.61 -11.68 -7.30
C ASN A 11 11.18 -13.02 -6.66
N ALA A 12 10.07 -13.00 -5.92
CA ALA A 12 9.49 -14.19 -5.31
C ALA A 12 8.03 -13.91 -4.93
N ASP A 13 7.12 -14.82 -5.31
CA ASP A 13 5.68 -14.71 -5.06
C ASP A 13 5.18 -15.88 -4.21
N GLY A 14 4.06 -15.69 -3.50
CA GLY A 14 3.36 -16.77 -2.76
C GLY A 14 4.08 -17.29 -1.50
N ILE A 15 5.25 -16.75 -1.15
CA ILE A 15 5.98 -17.18 0.04
C ILE A 15 5.35 -16.58 1.30
N LYS A 16 4.97 -17.44 2.23
CA LYS A 16 4.54 -17.02 3.57
C LYS A 16 5.76 -16.64 4.41
N VAL A 17 5.92 -15.36 4.71
CA VAL A 17 6.97 -14.88 5.61
C VAL A 17 6.61 -15.28 7.05
N ILE A 18 7.54 -15.94 7.74
CA ILE A 18 7.40 -16.29 9.15
C ILE A 18 7.47 -14.99 9.97
N SER A 19 6.61 -14.85 10.98
CA SER A 19 6.43 -13.62 11.80
C SER A 19 7.73 -12.98 12.29
N ASN A 20 8.77 -13.77 12.56
CA ASN A 20 10.06 -13.28 13.06
C ASN A 20 10.86 -12.46 12.03
N HIS A 21 10.43 -12.45 10.76
CA HIS A 21 11.00 -11.63 9.69
C HIS A 21 10.08 -10.50 9.24
N MET A 22 8.99 -10.25 9.97
CA MET A 22 8.20 -9.03 9.73
C MET A 22 9.07 -7.81 9.96
N LEU A 23 8.84 -6.78 9.14
CA LEU A 23 9.51 -5.49 9.25
C LEU A 23 9.29 -4.93 10.66
N PRO A 24 10.33 -4.79 11.50
CA PRO A 24 10.19 -4.18 12.80
C PRO A 24 9.87 -2.71 12.60
N VAL A 25 8.74 -2.25 13.12
CA VAL A 25 8.28 -0.87 12.96
C VAL A 25 8.54 -0.12 14.27
N THR A 26 9.34 0.94 14.18
CA THR A 26 9.52 1.89 15.29
C THR A 26 8.85 3.20 14.92
N LEU A 27 8.12 3.80 15.85
CA LEU A 27 7.51 5.12 15.67
C LEU A 27 8.56 6.18 16.00
N ASN A 28 9.00 6.95 15.01
CA ASN A 28 9.86 8.11 15.24
C ASN A 28 8.97 9.36 15.21
N ALA A 29 8.97 10.15 16.29
CA ALA A 29 8.32 11.45 16.36
C ALA A 29 9.21 12.55 15.72
N GLU A 30 9.78 12.27 14.55
CA GLU A 30 10.62 13.22 13.82
C GLU A 30 9.76 14.09 12.88
N SER A 31 9.05 15.09 13.41
CA SER A 31 8.68 16.34 12.69
C SER A 31 7.75 17.25 13.51
N ASP A 32 7.98 18.56 13.42
CA ASP A 32 7.11 19.67 13.91
C ASP A 32 5.78 19.80 13.14
N THR A 33 5.37 18.76 12.40
CA THR A 33 4.08 18.72 11.70
C THR A 33 3.09 17.88 12.51
N PRO A 34 1.96 18.45 12.96
CA PRO A 34 1.00 17.75 13.81
C PRO A 34 0.19 16.75 12.97
N ASN A 35 0.77 15.58 12.67
CA ASN A 35 0.12 14.30 12.31
C ASN A 35 1.04 13.29 11.58
N SER A 36 2.30 13.61 11.27
CA SER A 36 3.18 12.69 10.54
C SER A 36 4.00 11.82 11.49
N HIS A 37 3.42 10.73 12.00
CA HIS A 37 4.20 9.69 12.67
C HIS A 37 4.99 8.91 11.61
N VAL A 38 6.24 9.31 11.37
CA VAL A 38 7.13 8.60 10.45
C VAL A 38 7.58 7.30 11.10
N LEU A 39 7.30 6.20 10.41
CA LEU A 39 7.74 4.87 10.78
C LEU A 39 9.18 4.65 10.33
N ALA A 40 9.96 3.96 11.15
CA ALA A 40 11.32 3.54 10.84
C ALA A 40 11.40 2.01 10.81
N SER A 41 12.10 1.46 9.83
CA SER A 41 12.40 0.04 9.75
C SER A 41 13.72 -0.22 9.01
N ASN A 42 14.12 -1.48 8.91
CA ASN A 42 15.23 -1.91 8.08
C ASN A 42 14.84 -3.12 7.25
N PHE A 43 15.18 -3.10 5.96
CA PHE A 43 14.98 -4.24 5.07
C PHE A 43 16.29 -4.59 4.38
N ARG A 44 16.77 -5.82 4.58
CA ARG A 44 18.06 -6.30 4.04
C ARG A 44 19.24 -5.35 4.36
N GLY A 45 19.24 -4.81 5.58
CA GLY A 45 20.28 -3.88 6.06
C GLY A 45 20.16 -2.45 5.51
N ARG A 46 19.07 -2.11 4.83
CA ARG A 46 18.82 -0.75 4.31
C ARG A 46 17.74 -0.06 5.14
N PRO A 47 17.97 1.20 5.56
CA PRO A 47 17.00 1.94 6.37
C PRO A 47 15.78 2.31 5.53
N LEU A 48 14.60 2.11 6.10
CA LEU A 48 13.32 2.48 5.53
C LEU A 48 12.64 3.53 6.40
N ARG A 49 12.00 4.48 5.74
CA ARG A 49 11.05 5.41 6.36
C ARG A 49 9.68 5.20 5.76
N GLY A 50 8.65 5.16 6.57
CA GLY A 50 7.30 4.82 6.11
C GLY A 50 6.21 5.65 6.75
N VAL A 51 5.04 5.63 6.11
CA VAL A 51 3.82 6.27 6.59
C VAL A 51 2.63 5.34 6.33
N GLU A 52 1.59 5.45 7.16
CA GLU A 52 0.29 4.83 6.86
C GLU A 52 -0.38 5.62 5.74
N LEU A 53 -0.80 4.95 4.66
CA LEU A 53 -1.57 5.58 3.60
C LEU A 53 -3.01 5.82 4.07
N SER A 54 -3.51 7.03 3.82
CA SER A 54 -4.92 7.33 3.93
C SER A 54 -5.63 7.07 2.60
N PHE A 55 -6.84 6.52 2.70
CA PHE A 55 -7.74 6.34 1.57
C PHE A 55 -8.97 7.24 1.80
N PRO A 56 -9.60 7.79 0.76
CA PRO A 56 -10.85 8.52 0.93
C PRO A 56 -11.94 7.61 1.50
N ASP A 57 -12.83 8.15 2.34
CA ASP A 57 -13.76 7.38 3.21
C ASP A 57 -14.63 6.36 2.47
N ILE A 58 -14.99 6.63 1.21
CA ILE A 58 -15.83 5.74 0.39
C ILE A 58 -15.05 4.57 -0.24
N TYR A 59 -13.71 4.59 -0.16
CA TYR A 59 -12.85 3.56 -0.74
C TYR A 59 -12.25 2.67 0.35
N SER A 60 -12.07 1.39 0.03
CA SER A 60 -11.41 0.43 0.90
C SER A 60 -10.39 -0.37 0.10
N PRO A 61 -9.14 -0.49 0.59
CA PRO A 61 -8.15 -1.33 -0.07
C PRO A 61 -8.49 -2.81 0.09
N VAL A 62 -8.37 -3.56 -1.00
CA VAL A 62 -8.70 -5.00 -1.04
C VAL A 62 -7.63 -5.77 -1.81
N ILE A 63 -7.47 -7.05 -1.48
CA ILE A 63 -6.73 -8.02 -2.27
C ILE A 63 -7.73 -8.81 -3.11
N VAL A 64 -7.40 -9.00 -4.37
CA VAL A 64 -8.16 -9.82 -5.31
C VAL A 64 -7.25 -10.90 -5.90
N HIS A 65 -7.85 -12.01 -6.32
CA HIS A 65 -7.15 -13.15 -6.89
C HIS A 65 -7.72 -13.51 -8.26
N HIS A 66 -6.83 -13.91 -9.15
CA HIS A 66 -7.17 -14.60 -10.38
C HIS A 66 -7.79 -15.96 -10.05
N SER A 67 -8.92 -16.31 -10.66
CA SER A 67 -9.64 -17.56 -10.37
C SER A 67 -8.97 -18.81 -10.98
N GLY A 68 -8.08 -18.62 -11.95
CA GLY A 68 -7.49 -19.68 -12.77
C GLY A 68 -8.45 -20.29 -13.80
N ILE A 69 -9.70 -19.82 -13.86
CA ILE A 69 -10.72 -20.34 -14.79
C ILE A 69 -10.69 -19.49 -16.05
N ILE A 70 -10.10 -20.03 -17.12
CA ILE A 70 -10.01 -19.38 -18.42
C ILE A 70 -11.11 -19.98 -19.32
N SER A 71 -11.93 -19.12 -19.94
CA SER A 71 -12.87 -19.53 -20.97
C SER A 71 -12.58 -18.76 -22.26
N ASP A 72 -12.86 -19.37 -23.42
CA ASP A 72 -12.62 -18.72 -24.72
C ASP A 72 -13.56 -17.53 -24.97
N ASP A 73 -14.72 -17.51 -24.29
CA ASP A 73 -15.78 -16.51 -24.49
C ASP A 73 -15.77 -15.37 -23.45
N SER A 74 -14.94 -15.44 -22.40
CA SER A 74 -14.92 -14.41 -21.36
C SER A 74 -13.55 -14.21 -20.73
N PRO A 75 -13.21 -12.97 -20.31
CA PRO A 75 -12.03 -12.73 -19.50
C PRO A 75 -12.09 -13.53 -18.20
N GLU A 76 -10.91 -13.89 -17.69
CA GLU A 76 -10.78 -14.61 -16.43
C GLU A 76 -11.46 -13.83 -15.29
N PRO A 77 -12.38 -14.45 -14.52
CA PRO A 77 -13.02 -13.76 -13.43
C PRO A 77 -12.04 -13.56 -12.27
N VAL A 78 -12.14 -12.37 -11.67
CA VAL A 78 -11.40 -11.98 -10.48
C VAL A 78 -12.25 -12.28 -9.25
N THR A 79 -11.64 -12.89 -8.23
CA THR A 79 -12.30 -13.24 -6.97
C THR A 79 -11.81 -12.35 -5.83
N PHE A 80 -12.70 -12.05 -4.89
CA PHE A 80 -12.34 -11.31 -3.69
C PHE A 80 -11.46 -12.18 -2.78
N GLY A 81 -10.30 -11.65 -2.38
CA GLY A 81 -9.42 -12.30 -1.41
C GLY A 81 -9.71 -11.82 0.00
N ALA A 82 -9.39 -10.56 0.29
CA ALA A 82 -9.58 -9.99 1.62
C ALA A 82 -9.53 -8.46 1.62
N LYS A 83 -10.14 -7.84 2.64
CA LYS A 83 -10.00 -6.40 2.92
C LYS A 83 -8.69 -6.13 3.68
N LEU A 84 -8.01 -5.06 3.30
CA LEU A 84 -6.85 -4.54 4.01
C LEU A 84 -7.31 -3.50 5.03
N ASP A 85 -6.82 -3.61 6.27
CA ASP A 85 -7.10 -2.64 7.33
C ASP A 85 -6.19 -1.43 7.19
N LYS A 86 -4.92 -1.68 6.81
CA LYS A 86 -3.86 -0.68 6.69
C LYS A 86 -2.93 -0.99 5.53
N VAL A 87 -2.44 0.05 4.90
CA VAL A 87 -1.38 -0.03 3.89
C VAL A 87 -0.28 0.94 4.28
N PHE A 88 0.95 0.46 4.41
CA PHE A 88 2.11 1.29 4.71
C PHE A 88 2.95 1.50 3.46
N LEU A 89 3.22 2.76 3.12
CA LEU A 89 4.17 3.13 2.08
C LEU A 89 5.55 3.29 2.69
N TRP A 90 6.57 2.68 2.08
CA TRP A 90 7.96 2.78 2.52
C TRP A 90 8.84 3.36 1.42
N ASN A 91 9.69 4.30 1.81
CA ASN A 91 10.78 4.85 1.00
C ASN A 91 12.12 4.48 1.62
N LEU A 92 13.16 4.51 0.79
CA LEU A 92 14.53 4.28 1.22
C LEU A 92 15.09 5.56 1.86
N SER A 93 15.49 5.49 3.14
CA SER A 93 16.14 6.56 3.91
C SER A 93 15.39 7.89 4.09
N ALA A 94 14.47 8.25 3.20
CA ALA A 94 13.70 9.50 3.21
C ALA A 94 12.24 9.23 3.52
N SER A 95 11.61 10.12 4.29
CA SER A 95 10.18 10.01 4.61
C SER A 95 9.33 10.12 3.33
N PRO A 96 8.30 9.26 3.17
CA PRO A 96 7.32 9.42 2.10
C PRO A 96 6.62 10.78 2.15
N SER A 97 6.24 11.28 0.98
CA SER A 97 5.64 12.60 0.81
C SER A 97 4.39 12.54 -0.07
N TYR A 98 3.56 13.59 -0.04
CA TYR A 98 2.39 13.70 -0.92
C TYR A 98 2.75 13.76 -2.42
N SER A 99 3.97 14.18 -2.75
CA SER A 99 4.47 14.19 -4.14
C SER A 99 4.97 12.84 -4.63
N ASP A 100 5.01 11.81 -3.77
CA ASP A 100 5.39 10.48 -4.18
C ASP A 100 4.32 9.91 -5.16
N PRO A 101 4.71 9.03 -6.10
CA PRO A 101 3.78 8.55 -7.13
C PRO A 101 2.52 7.87 -6.56
N ILE A 102 2.65 7.12 -5.46
CA ILE A 102 1.52 6.37 -4.89
C ILE A 102 0.49 7.31 -4.24
N PRO A 103 0.84 8.19 -3.28
CA PRO A 103 -0.09 9.19 -2.76
C PRO A 103 -0.72 10.06 -3.84
N LEU A 104 0.08 10.51 -4.83
CA LEU A 104 -0.43 11.33 -5.93
C LEU A 104 -1.47 10.57 -6.78
N SER A 105 -1.25 9.26 -7.01
CA SER A 105 -2.23 8.44 -7.73
C SER A 105 -3.55 8.27 -6.98
N LEU A 106 -3.55 8.34 -5.64
CA LEU A 106 -4.79 8.28 -4.86
C LEU A 106 -5.61 9.58 -5.00
N THR A 107 -4.99 10.71 -5.34
CA THR A 107 -5.71 11.95 -5.66
C THR A 107 -6.57 11.80 -6.93
N TRP A 108 -6.15 10.97 -7.89
CA TRP A 108 -6.95 10.68 -9.09
C TRP A 108 -8.31 10.07 -8.74
N VAL A 109 -8.36 9.21 -7.72
CA VAL A 109 -9.59 8.56 -7.28
C VAL A 109 -10.64 9.60 -6.86
N HIS A 110 -10.22 10.60 -6.08
CA HIS A 110 -11.09 11.71 -5.69
C HIS A 110 -11.50 12.59 -6.88
N LEU A 111 -10.55 12.89 -7.78
CA LEU A 111 -10.85 13.70 -8.96
C LEU A 111 -11.85 13.01 -9.90
N ALA A 112 -11.71 11.70 -10.10
CA ALA A 112 -12.59 10.92 -10.96
C ALA A 112 -14.03 10.88 -10.44
N GLU A 113 -14.22 10.83 -9.11
CA GLU A 113 -15.53 10.95 -8.47
C GLU A 113 -16.21 12.27 -8.84
N VAL A 114 -15.50 13.40 -8.67
CA VAL A 114 -16.03 14.72 -9.00
C VAL A 114 -16.40 14.81 -10.49
N LEU A 115 -15.50 14.36 -11.37
CA LEU A 115 -15.71 14.41 -12.82
C LEU A 115 -16.91 13.59 -13.30
N HIS A 116 -17.20 12.46 -12.67
CA HIS A 116 -18.26 11.54 -13.10
C HIS A 116 -19.54 11.64 -12.25
N SER A 117 -19.57 12.46 -11.19
CA SER A 117 -20.72 12.61 -10.29
C SER A 117 -21.98 13.23 -10.94
N SER A 118 -21.88 13.78 -12.15
CA SER A 118 -22.93 14.56 -12.82
C SER A 118 -23.40 13.97 -14.16
N SER A 119 -23.40 12.63 -14.29
CA SER A 119 -24.11 11.90 -15.36
C SER A 119 -25.37 11.22 -14.85
#